data_AF-A0A560BWC1-F1
#
_entry.id   AF-A0A560BWC1-F1
#
_cell.length_a   1.000
_cell.length_b   1.000
_cell.length_c   1.000
_cell.angle_alpha   90.00
_cell.angle_beta   90.00
_cell.angle_gamma   90.00
#
_symmetry.space_group_name_H-M   'P 1'
#
loop_
_entity.id
_entity.type
_entity.pdbx_description
1 polymer ?
#
loop_
_entity_poly.entity_id
_entity_poly.type
_entity_poly.pdbx_seq_one_letter_code
_entity_poly.pdbx_strand_id
1 'polypeptide(L)'
;MPFDNPAGDRARRQPRIGKPARRQTASGAPAHTQPKVNGSAQQKHAQWLARADDAERAGDAVEAETCRQHAEHWFRVAHDRL
;
A
#
# COMPACT_ATOMS: atom_id res chain seq x y z
N MET A 1 -4.18 0.87 42.75
CA MET A 1 -5.44 1.65 42.75
C MET A 1 -6.22 1.27 41.49
N PRO A 2 -7.45 0.74 41.57
CA PRO A 2 -8.30 0.40 40.42
C PRO A 2 -9.34 1.51 40.12
N PHE A 3 -9.67 1.73 38.85
CA PHE A 3 -10.93 2.36 38.44
C PHE A 3 -11.53 1.59 37.26
N ASP A 4 -12.70 1.02 37.54
CA ASP A 4 -13.69 0.52 36.59
C ASP A 4 -14.54 1.72 36.13
N ASN A 5 -14.85 1.84 34.84
CA ASN A 5 -16.06 2.54 34.41
C ASN A 5 -16.62 1.93 33.10
N PRO A 6 -17.84 1.35 33.14
CA PRO A 6 -18.54 0.77 32.00
C PRO A 6 -19.60 1.74 31.43
N ALA A 7 -20.18 1.32 30.30
CA ALA A 7 -21.41 1.84 29.67
C ALA A 7 -21.29 3.07 28.74
N GLY A 8 -21.49 2.79 27.45
CA GLY A 8 -21.76 3.75 26.40
C GLY A 8 -22.44 3.10 25.19
N ASP A 9 -23.39 2.19 25.42
CA ASP A 9 -24.32 1.75 24.38
C ASP A 9 -25.17 2.96 23.94
N ARG A 10 -24.95 3.46 22.72
CA ARG A 10 -25.98 4.21 22.01
C ARG A 10 -25.71 4.35 20.52
N ALA A 11 -26.74 3.97 19.76
CA ALA A 11 -27.06 4.42 18.40
C ALA A 11 -26.46 3.60 17.23
N ARG A 12 -26.95 2.35 17.14
CA ARG A 12 -27.78 1.89 16.01
C ARG A 12 -28.17 3.00 15.02
N ARG A 13 -27.72 2.91 13.76
CA ARG A 13 -28.45 3.32 12.52
C ARG A 13 -27.60 3.05 11.25
N GLN A 14 -27.78 1.86 10.66
CA GLN A 14 -27.90 1.78 9.19
C GLN A 14 -29.26 2.38 8.77
N PRO A 15 -29.62 2.61 7.48
CA PRO A 15 -28.95 2.38 6.19
C PRO A 15 -29.01 3.60 5.25
N ARG A 16 -28.26 3.63 4.13
CA ARG A 16 -28.62 4.50 2.98
C ARG A 16 -28.43 3.77 1.64
N ILE A 17 -29.49 3.05 1.27
CA ILE A 17 -29.84 2.76 -0.13
C ILE A 17 -30.38 4.05 -0.74
N GLY A 18 -29.76 4.51 -1.83
CA GLY A 18 -30.17 5.68 -2.61
C GLY A 18 -29.28 5.89 -3.84
N LYS A 19 -29.62 5.23 -4.95
CA LYS A 19 -29.18 5.53 -6.33
C LYS A 19 -29.73 6.92 -6.78
N PRO A 20 -29.40 7.53 -7.96
CA PRO A 20 -28.72 7.00 -9.16
C PRO A 20 -27.73 7.95 -9.90
N ALA A 21 -27.19 7.42 -11.01
CA ALA A 21 -26.74 8.11 -12.23
C ALA A 21 -25.34 8.79 -12.27
N ARG A 22 -24.36 8.08 -12.86
CA ARG A 22 -23.36 8.75 -13.71
C ARG A 22 -23.24 8.00 -15.04
N ARG A 23 -23.95 8.51 -16.03
CA ARG A 23 -23.79 8.14 -17.45
C ARG A 23 -22.46 8.75 -17.90
N GLN A 24 -21.43 7.94 -18.12
CA GLN A 24 -20.21 8.37 -18.81
C GLN A 24 -20.10 7.60 -20.11
N THR A 25 -20.53 8.26 -21.17
CA THR A 25 -20.19 7.94 -22.55
C THR A 25 -18.75 8.40 -22.79
N ALA A 26 -17.87 7.47 -23.17
CA ALA A 26 -16.61 7.80 -23.85
C ALA A 26 -16.11 6.55 -24.57
N SER A 27 -16.58 6.37 -25.81
CA SER A 27 -15.92 5.55 -26.81
C SER A 27 -14.57 6.21 -27.14
N GLY A 28 -13.50 5.42 -27.18
CA GLY A 28 -12.20 5.85 -27.70
C GLY A 28 -11.02 5.50 -26.79
N ALA A 29 -10.48 4.29 -26.96
CA ALA A 29 -9.13 3.98 -26.51
C ALA A 29 -8.12 4.92 -27.23
N PRO A 30 -7.02 5.27 -26.55
CA PRO A 30 -5.84 4.45 -26.77
C PRO A 30 -5.33 3.86 -25.45
N ALA A 31 -4.82 2.64 -25.57
CA ALA A 31 -4.20 1.90 -24.51
C ALA A 31 -2.98 2.65 -23.97
N HIS A 32 -3.12 3.25 -22.79
CA HIS A 32 -1.98 3.60 -21.95
C HIS A 32 -2.26 3.09 -20.53
N THR A 33 -1.69 1.91 -20.29
CA THR A 33 -1.15 1.44 -19.00
C THR A 33 -2.00 1.68 -17.75
N GLN A 34 -2.84 0.67 -17.46
CA GLN A 34 -3.21 0.19 -16.12
C GLN A 34 -3.11 1.22 -14.96
N PRO A 35 -4.22 1.86 -14.56
CA PRO A 35 -4.26 2.63 -13.32
C PRO A 35 -4.74 1.73 -12.15
N LYS A 36 -3.95 1.73 -11.07
CA LYS A 36 -4.16 1.07 -9.75
C LYS A 36 -3.77 -0.39 -9.65
N VAL A 37 -2.54 -0.63 -9.21
CA VAL A 37 -2.27 -1.62 -8.17
C VAL A 37 -1.24 -0.98 -7.25
N ASN A 38 -1.48 -0.98 -5.93
CA ASN A 38 -0.50 -0.60 -4.91
C ASN A 38 0.90 -1.03 -5.38
N GLY A 39 1.81 -0.06 -5.53
CA GLY A 39 3.02 -0.18 -6.37
C GLY A 39 3.52 -1.61 -6.55
N SER A 40 3.66 -2.03 -7.82
CA SER A 40 4.08 -3.38 -8.20
C SER A 40 5.22 -3.87 -7.30
N ALA A 41 5.29 -5.18 -7.02
CA ALA A 41 6.40 -5.76 -6.26
C ALA A 41 7.77 -5.29 -6.79
N GLN A 42 7.89 -5.07 -8.11
CA GLN A 42 9.06 -4.47 -8.75
C GLN A 42 9.32 -3.01 -8.33
N GLN A 43 8.28 -2.19 -8.20
CA GLN A 43 8.39 -0.81 -7.70
C GLN A 43 8.79 -0.77 -6.23
N LYS A 44 8.25 -1.68 -5.41
CA LYS A 44 8.64 -1.78 -4.00
C LYS A 44 10.09 -2.21 -3.87
N HIS A 45 10.53 -3.21 -4.65
CA HIS A 45 11.94 -3.58 -4.73
C HIS A 45 12.84 -2.37 -5.03
N ALA A 46 12.53 -1.59 -6.07
CA ALA A 46 13.30 -0.39 -6.41
C ALA A 46 13.28 0.68 -5.30
N GLN A 47 12.13 0.88 -4.64
CA GLN A 47 12.01 1.80 -3.50
C GLN A 47 12.91 1.39 -2.32
N TRP A 48 12.95 0.09 -1.99
CA TRP A 48 13.78 -0.39 -0.89
C TRP A 48 15.28 -0.30 -1.20
N LEU A 49 15.68 -0.48 -2.46
CA LEU A 49 17.06 -0.23 -2.89
C LEU A 49 17.45 1.25 -2.74
N ALA A 50 16.58 2.17 -3.16
CA ALA A 50 16.83 3.60 -2.99
C ALA A 50 16.97 4.00 -1.51
N ARG A 51 16.13 3.42 -0.64
CA ARG A 51 16.23 3.64 0.82
C ARG A 51 17.50 3.06 1.42
N ALA A 52 17.97 1.91 0.94
CA ALA A 52 19.23 1.32 1.39
C ALA A 52 20.43 2.24 1.06
N ASP A 53 20.46 2.84 -0.14
CA ASP A 53 21.52 3.80 -0.52
C ASP A 53 21.51 5.04 0.38
N ASP A 54 20.31 5.57 0.68
CA ASP A 54 20.15 6.71 1.58
C ASP A 54 20.62 6.39 3.01
N ALA A 55 20.27 5.21 3.53
CA ALA A 55 20.71 4.75 4.84
C ALA A 55 22.24 4.55 4.91
N GLU A 56 22.87 4.02 3.84
CA GLU A 56 24.34 3.92 3.80
C GLU A 56 25.02 5.29 3.75
N ARG A 57 24.45 6.25 3.01
CA ARG A 57 24.93 7.64 3.00
C ARG A 57 24.76 8.33 4.35
N ALA A 58 23.71 8.00 5.09
CA ALA A 58 23.47 8.47 6.45
C ALA A 58 24.36 7.77 7.51
N GLY A 59 25.06 6.70 7.14
CA GLY A 59 25.89 5.91 8.04
C GLY A 59 25.10 4.92 8.92
N ASP A 60 23.83 4.66 8.61
CA ASP A 60 23.00 3.68 9.32
C ASP A 60 23.05 2.32 8.61
N ALA A 61 24.07 1.54 8.95
CA ALA A 61 24.29 0.22 8.38
C ALA A 61 23.18 -0.79 8.72
N VAL A 62 22.51 -0.63 9.87
CA VAL A 62 21.43 -1.55 10.31
C VAL A 62 20.17 -1.30 9.49
N GLU A 63 19.82 -0.03 9.28
CA GLU A 63 18.69 0.32 8.41
C GLU A 63 18.98 -0.06 6.95
N ALA A 64 20.21 0.12 6.47
CA ALA A 64 20.61 -0.29 5.12
C ALA A 64 20.41 -1.80 4.89
N GLU A 65 20.87 -2.64 5.82
CA GLU A 65 20.69 -4.11 5.74
C GLU A 65 19.19 -4.49 5.81
N THR A 66 18.44 -3.85 6.70
CA THR A 66 16.99 -4.08 6.80
C THR A 66 16.29 -3.74 5.49
N CYS A 67 16.70 -2.67 4.81
CA CYS A 67 16.16 -2.29 3.51
C CYS A 67 16.55 -3.29 2.41
N ARG A 68 17.78 -3.81 2.43
CA ARG A 68 18.24 -4.86 1.48
C ARG A 68 17.40 -6.13 1.61
N GLN A 69 17.14 -6.60 2.83
CA GLN A 69 16.27 -7.75 3.06
C GLN A 69 14.85 -7.53 2.51
N HIS A 70 14.29 -6.34 2.70
CA HIS A 70 12.98 -5.99 2.12
C HIS A 70 13.02 -5.97 0.59
N ALA A 71 14.07 -5.42 0.00
CA ALA A 71 14.24 -5.43 -1.45
C ALA A 71 14.25 -6.89 -1.96
N GLU A 72 15.06 -7.75 -1.39
CA GLU A 72 15.11 -9.17 -1.75
C GLU A 72 13.76 -9.86 -1.63
N HIS A 73 13.01 -9.61 -0.55
CA HIS A 73 11.67 -10.16 -0.38
C HIS A 73 10.75 -9.76 -1.55
N TRP A 74 10.72 -8.47 -1.89
CA TRP A 74 9.87 -7.99 -2.98
C TRP A 74 10.33 -8.48 -4.35
N PHE A 75 11.64 -8.67 -4.54
CA PHE A 75 12.19 -9.32 -5.73
C PHE A 75 11.68 -10.76 -5.86
N ARG A 76 11.77 -11.55 -4.79
CA ARG A 76 11.24 -12.92 -4.78
C ARG A 76 9.74 -12.92 -5.08
N VAL A 77 8.95 -12.07 -4.40
CA VAL A 77 7.50 -11.95 -4.64
C VAL A 77 7.17 -11.52 -6.08
N ALA A 78 8.01 -10.70 -6.72
CA ALA A 78 7.83 -10.30 -8.11
C ALA A 78 8.15 -11.42 -9.11
N HIS A 79 9.10 -12.31 -8.78
CA HIS A 79 9.63 -13.34 -9.67
C HIS A 79 9.04 -14.74 -9.42
N ASP A 80 8.45 -15.00 -8.27
CA ASP A 80 7.84 -16.30 -7.87
C ASP A 80 6.53 -16.63 -8.62
N ARG A 81 6.05 -15.73 -9.50
CA ARG A 81 4.82 -15.91 -10.30
C ARG A 81 5.05 -16.44 -11.73
N LEU A 82 6.19 -17.05 -12.01
CA LEU A 82 6.52 -17.69 -13.29
C LEU A 82 6.47 -19.21 -13.16
#